data_AF-A0A6B2SAA1-F1
#
_entry.id   AF-A0A6B2SAA1-F1
#
_cell.length_a   1.000
_cell.length_b   1.000
_cell.length_c   1.000
_cell.angle_alpha   90.00
_cell.angle_beta   90.00
_cell.angle_gamma   90.00
#
_symmetry.space_group_name_H-M   'P 1'
#
loop_
_entity.id
_entity.type
_entity.pdbx_description
1 polymer ?
#
loop_
_entity_poly.entity_id
_entity_poly.type
_entity_poly.pdbx_seq_one_letter_code
_entity_poly.pdbx_strand_id
1 'polypeptide(L)' 'MILSISGVVLLGVIAFLFFKKDGLKASHGLVCALFGFYVAGTAIAPSITAGGASLASMLGGIKF' A
#
# COMPACT_ATOMS: atom_id res chain seq x y z
N MET A 1 -6.62 -11.39 -3.23
CA MET A 1 -5.63 -10.29 -3.18
C MET A 1 -6.42 -8.99 -3.25
N ILE A 2 -6.29 -8.10 -2.26
CA ILE A 2 -7.15 -6.91 -2.17
C ILE A 2 -6.78 -5.83 -3.20
N LEU A 3 -5.52 -5.82 -3.64
CA LEU A 3 -4.99 -4.99 -4.71
C LEU A 3 -4.62 -5.90 -5.89
N SER A 4 -4.92 -5.51 -7.13
CA SER A 4 -4.43 -6.25 -8.30
C SER A 4 -2.92 -6.07 -8.46
N ILE A 5 -2.23 -7.04 -9.09
CA ILE A 5 -0.80 -6.95 -9.42
C ILE A 5 -0.49 -5.60 -10.11
N SER A 6 -1.31 -5.19 -11.08
CA SER A 6 -1.13 -3.90 -11.76
C SER A 6 -1.26 -2.70 -10.82
N GLY A 7 -2.14 -2.78 -9.80
CA GLY A 7 -2.29 -1.72 -8.79
C GLY A 7 -1.06 -1.60 -7.90
N VAL A 8 -0.48 -2.72 -7.48
CA VAL A 8 0.77 -2.73 -6.69
C VAL A 8 1.93 -2.18 -7.50
N VAL A 9 2.05 -2.55 -8.78
CA VAL A 9 3.08 -2.01 -9.68
C VAL A 9 2.93 -0.50 -9.88
N LEU A 10 1.71 -0.01 -10.13
CA LEU A 10 1.43 1.42 -10.26
C LEU A 10 1.87 2.19 -9.00
N LEU A 11 1.48 1.71 -7.83
CA LEU A 11 1.78 2.34 -6.54
C LEU A 11 3.30 2.32 -6.25
N GLY A 12 3.99 1.24 -6.62
CA GLY A 12 5.44 1.13 -6.57
C GLY A 12 6.16 2.13 -7.49
N VAL A 13 5.66 2.34 -8.72
CA VAL A 13 6.21 3.35 -9.65
C VAL A 13 6.00 4.76 -9.08
N ILE A 14 4.84 5.07 -8.53
CA ILE A 14 4.56 6.37 -7.90
C ILE A 14 5.50 6.61 -6.71
N ALA A 15 5.69 5.61 -5.85
CA ALA A 15 6.64 5.69 -4.74
C ALA A 15 8.08 5.92 -5.22
N PHE A 16 8.48 5.25 -6.31
CA PHE A 16 9.78 5.46 -6.93
C PHE A 16 9.95 6.88 -7.51
N LEU A 17 8.89 7.44 -8.09
CA LEU A 17 8.91 8.83 -8.56
C LEU A 17 9.07 9.80 -7.38
N PHE A 18 8.40 9.59 -6.25
CA PHE A 18 8.58 10.40 -5.03
C PHE A 18 10.00 10.28 -4.46
N PHE A 19 10.62 9.11 -4.54
CA PHE A 19 12.04 8.93 -4.24
C PHE A 19 12.94 9.82 -5.08
N LYS A 20 12.62 9.97 -6.36
CA LYS A 20 13.46 10.69 -7.32
C LYS A 20 13.19 12.20 -7.37
N LYS A 21 11.95 12.64 -7.14
CA LYS A 21 11.53 14.05 -7.30
C LYS A 21 11.35 14.81 -5.99
N ASP A 22 10.95 14.14 -4.90
CA ASP A 22 10.56 14.80 -3.65
C ASP A 22 11.52 14.52 -2.48
N GLY A 23 12.66 13.89 -2.76
CA GLY A 23 13.71 13.65 -1.76
C GLY A 23 13.35 12.60 -0.71
N LEU A 24 12.43 11.67 -1.02
CA LEU A 24 12.11 10.56 -0.12
C LEU A 24 13.39 9.74 0.13
N LYS A 25 13.89 9.78 1.36
CA LYS A 25 15.12 9.07 1.74
C LYS A 25 14.87 7.57 1.71
N ALA A 26 15.90 6.80 1.34
CA ALA A 26 15.91 5.33 1.43
C ALA A 26 15.45 4.80 2.79
N SER A 27 15.73 5.55 3.86
CA SER A 27 15.28 5.25 5.21
C SER A 27 13.76 5.17 5.36
N HIS A 28 12.97 5.98 4.65
CA HIS A 28 11.51 5.95 4.75
C HIS A 28 10.96 4.66 4.15
N GLY A 29 11.41 4.30 2.93
CA GLY A 29 11.01 3.05 2.28
C GLY A 29 11.40 1.83 3.13
N LEU A 30 12.60 1.85 3.70
CA LEU A 30 13.07 0.78 4.58
C LEU A 30 12.24 0.66 5.87
N VAL A 31 12.00 1.77 6.56
CA VAL A 31 11.20 1.76 7.80
C VAL A 31 9.76 1.35 7.51
N CYS A 32 9.15 1.81 6.42
CA CYS A 32 7.80 1.39 6.01
C CYS A 32 7.73 -0.11 5.69
N ALA A 33 8.74 -0.67 5.00
CA ALA A 33 8.79 -2.09 4.69
C ALA A 33 8.93 -2.95 5.96
N LEU A 34 9.83 -2.56 6.87
CA LEU A 34 10.02 -3.23 8.16
C LEU A 34 8.78 -3.12 9.05
N PHE A 35 8.14 -1.95 9.07
CA PHE A 35 6.88 -1.75 9.80
C PHE A 35 5.76 -2.61 9.22
N GLY A 36 5.63 -2.69 7.89
CA GLY A 36 4.65 -3.57 7.24
C GLY A 36 4.88 -5.04 7.58
N PHE A 37 6.15 -5.48 7.59
CA PHE A 37 6.52 -6.83 7.99
C PHE A 37 6.17 -7.11 9.46
N TYR A 38 6.44 -6.17 10.36
CA TYR A 38 6.05 -6.27 11.78
C TYR A 38 4.53 -6.39 11.93
N VAL A 39 3.75 -5.51 11.28
CA VAL A 39 2.28 -5.51 11.36
C VAL A 39 1.69 -6.81 10.80
N ALA A 40 2.28 -7.39 9.75
CA ALA A 40 1.80 -8.64 9.15
C ALA A 40 1.77 -9.83 10.12
N GLY A 41 2.65 -9.85 11.12
CA GLY A 41 2.67 -10.89 12.16
C GLY A 41 1.72 -10.64 13.34
N THR A 42 1.00 -9.52 13.36
CA THR A 42 0.11 -9.15 14.47
C THR A 42 -1.35 -9.53 14.21
N ALA A 43 -2.15 -9.55 15.27
CA ALA A 43 -3.61 -9.72 15.18
C ALA A 43 -4.33 -8.58 14.41
N ILE A 44 -3.63 -7.51 14.03
CA ILE A 44 -4.16 -6.35 13.32
C ILE A 44 -4.13 -6.56 11.79
N ALA A 45 -3.34 -7.50 11.28
CA ALA A 45 -3.29 -7.82 9.84
C ALA A 45 -4.68 -8.08 9.18
N PRO A 46 -5.60 -8.87 9.79
CA PRO A 46 -6.92 -9.09 9.21
C PRO A 46 -7.80 -7.84 9.19
N SER A 47 -7.71 -6.95 10.17
CA SER A 47 -8.47 -5.69 10.17
C SER A 47 -7.97 -4.71 9.11
N ILE A 48 -6.67 -4.67 8.84
CA ILE A 48 -6.10 -3.92 7.70
C ILE A 48 -6.61 -4.46 6.36
N THR A 49 -6.67 -5.79 6.21
CA THR A 49 -7.19 -6.45 5.00
C THR A 49 -8.68 -6.13 4.79
N ALA A 50 -9.48 -6.21 5.86
CA ALA A 50 -10.89 -5.86 5.82
C ALA A 50 -11.11 -4.37 5.46
N GLY A 51 -10.32 -3.46 6.05
CA GLY A 51 -10.35 -2.04 5.70
C GLY A 51 -10.02 -1.78 4.22
N GLY A 52 -8.98 -2.47 3.70
CA GLY A 52 -8.64 -2.42 2.28
C GLY A 52 -9.75 -2.94 1.37
N ALA A 53 -10.49 -3.96 1.80
CA ALA A 53 -11.64 -4.50 1.07
C ALA A 53 -12.77 -3.50 0.96
N SER A 54 -13.10 -2.83 2.06
CA SER A 54 -14.12 -1.79 2.09
C SER A 54 -13.76 -0.64 1.14
N LEU A 55 -12.50 -0.19 1.17
CA LEU A 55 -12.04 0.87 0.27
C LEU A 55 -12.12 0.46 -1.21
N ALA A 56 -11.68 -0.75 -1.54
CA ALA A 56 -11.75 -1.28 -2.90
C ALA A 56 -13.20 -1.40 -3.38
N SER A 57 -14.12 -1.83 -2.51
CA SER A 57 -15.55 -1.92 -2.83
C SER A 57 -16.17 -0.54 -3.04
N MET A 58 -15.78 0.47 -2.26
CA MET A 58 -16.23 1.85 -2.45
C MET A 58 -15.73 2.43 -3.79
N LEU A 59 -14.44 2.25 -4.11
CA LEU A 59 -13.86 2.73 -5.37
C LEU A 59 -14.44 2.00 -6.59
N GLY A 60 -14.65 0.68 -6.50
CA GLY A 60 -15.28 -0.11 -7.57
C GLY A 60 -16.75 0.21 -7.80
N GLY A 61 -17.44 0.77 -6.80
CA GLY A 61 -18.82 1.25 -6.91
C GLY A 61 -18.96 2.61 -7.60
N ILE A 62 -17.87 3.36 -7.77
CA ILE A 62 -17.84 4.63 -8.51
C ILE A 62 -17.89 4.29 -10.01
N LYS A 63 -19.10 4.20 -10.56
CA LYS A 63 -19.35 4.08 -12.00
C LYS A 63 -19.49 5.49 -12.60
N PHE A 64 -18.62 5.81 -13.55
CA PHE A 64 -18.73 6.97 -14.43
C PHE A 64 -19.65 6.67 -15.61
#